data_AF-A0A0Q5JNL9-F1
#
_entry.id   AF-A0A0Q5JNL9-F1
#
_cell.length_a   1.000
_cell.length_b   1.000
_cell.length_c   1.000
_cell.angle_alpha   90.00
_cell.angle_beta   90.00
_cell.angle_gamma   90.00
#
_symmetry.space_group_name_H-M   'P 1'
#
loop_
_entity.id
_entity.type
_entity.pdbx_description
1 polymer ?
#
loop_
_entity_poly.entity_id
_entity_poly.type
_entity_poly.pdbx_seq_one_letter_code
_entity_poly.pdbx_strand_id
1 'polypeptide(L)'
;MSSTLAHRHFDAIVIGASAGGVMALQALLSHLPADLPMPVLVVLHLPRDRTSHLAELMDARCALPVREADDKQPLRAGTVTIAPPDYHLLVETRDSLALSMDAPVLFSRPAIDPLFESAADVFAERLLAILLTGASSDGSAGVAAVRAAGGTAWIQLPDDAASPLMPASALAHAGADAVLTLQAICKRLEVFHP
;
A
#
# COMPACT_ATOMS: atom_id res chain seq x y z
N MET A 1 2.20 -18.47 -21.17
CA MET A 1 2.64 -17.06 -21.15
C MET A 1 3.02 -16.68 -19.71
N SER A 2 4.06 -17.31 -19.15
CA SER A 2 4.45 -17.19 -17.74
C SER A 2 5.94 -16.87 -17.70
N SER A 3 6.30 -15.58 -17.60
CA SER A 3 7.70 -15.14 -17.50
C SER A 3 7.90 -13.64 -17.14
N THR A 4 6.87 -12.79 -17.05
CA THR A 4 7.09 -11.32 -17.06
C THR A 4 7.23 -10.63 -15.71
N LEU A 5 6.96 -11.30 -14.57
CA LEU A 5 7.10 -10.69 -13.24
C LEU A 5 8.48 -10.87 -12.60
N ALA A 6 9.28 -11.83 -13.06
CA ALA A 6 10.58 -12.17 -12.43
C ALA A 6 11.71 -11.15 -12.71
N HIS A 7 11.46 -10.12 -13.52
CA HIS A 7 12.46 -9.10 -13.90
C HIS A 7 11.95 -7.66 -13.82
N ARG A 8 10.79 -7.41 -13.18
CA ARG A 8 10.29 -6.04 -12.99
C ARG A 8 10.94 -5.43 -11.75
N HIS A 9 11.74 -4.38 -11.95
CA HIS A 9 12.32 -3.56 -10.88
C HIS A 9 11.33 -2.46 -10.48
N PHE A 10 10.83 -2.53 -9.24
CA PHE A 10 10.00 -1.48 -8.66
C PHE A 10 10.86 -0.45 -7.92
N ASP A 11 10.44 0.81 -7.97
CA ASP A 11 11.04 1.93 -7.21
C ASP A 11 10.29 2.22 -5.91
N ALA A 12 9.03 1.76 -5.78
CA ALA A 12 8.23 1.91 -4.57
C ALA A 12 7.13 0.84 -4.49
N ILE A 13 6.70 0.55 -3.27
CA ILE A 13 5.51 -0.27 -2.99
C ILE A 13 4.50 0.59 -2.23
N VAL A 14 3.25 0.64 -2.68
CA VAL A 14 2.13 1.25 -1.93
C VAL A 14 1.15 0.17 -1.48
N ILE A 15 0.67 0.27 -0.25
CA ILE A 15 -0.21 -0.73 0.38
C ILE A 15 -1.44 -0.04 0.96
N GLY A 16 -2.64 -0.55 0.63
CA GLY A 16 -3.91 -0.08 1.15
C GLY A 16 -4.65 -1.20 1.89
N ALA A 17 -5.17 -0.90 3.08
CA ALA A 17 -5.99 -1.83 3.86
C ALA A 17 -7.05 -1.11 4.71
N SER A 18 -8.06 -1.84 5.16
CA SER A 18 -9.10 -1.31 6.07
C SER A 18 -9.56 -2.36 7.09
N ALA A 19 -10.83 -2.76 7.10
CA ALA A 19 -11.37 -3.80 7.99
C ALA A 19 -10.59 -5.12 7.86
N GLY A 20 -10.03 -5.60 8.98
CA GLY A 20 -9.11 -6.75 9.02
C GLY A 20 -7.65 -6.42 8.66
N GLY A 21 -7.38 -5.16 8.29
CA GLY A 21 -6.10 -4.71 7.75
C GLY A 21 -4.95 -4.76 8.75
N VAL A 22 -5.18 -4.58 10.05
CA VAL A 22 -4.09 -4.65 11.06
C VAL A 22 -3.41 -6.02 11.03
N MET A 23 -4.18 -7.11 11.02
CA MET A 23 -3.62 -8.47 10.97
C MET A 23 -2.99 -8.78 9.61
N ALA A 24 -3.61 -8.31 8.52
CA ALA A 24 -3.07 -8.49 7.18
C ALA A 24 -1.73 -7.76 7.00
N LEU A 25 -1.63 -6.50 7.44
CA LEU A 25 -0.40 -5.72 7.43
C LEU A 25 0.68 -6.33 8.32
N GLN A 26 0.32 -6.78 9.52
CA GLN A 26 1.29 -7.40 10.42
C GLN A 26 1.90 -8.67 9.79
N ALA A 27 1.07 -9.49 9.14
CA ALA A 27 1.55 -10.67 8.42
C ALA A 27 2.37 -10.29 7.18
N LEU A 28 1.99 -9.26 6.43
CA LEU A 28 2.69 -8.85 5.22
C LEU A 28 4.05 -8.23 5.55
N LEU A 29 4.09 -7.25 6.45
CA LEU A 29 5.30 -6.52 6.81
C LEU A 29 6.35 -7.41 7.49
N SER A 30 5.94 -8.46 8.21
CA SER A 30 6.88 -9.41 8.82
C SER A 30 7.64 -10.30 7.83
N HIS A 31 7.21 -10.33 6.56
CA HIS A 31 7.88 -11.07 5.49
C HIS A 31 8.69 -10.17 4.55
N LEU A 32 8.75 -8.85 4.83
CA LEU A 32 9.61 -7.97 4.05
C LEU A 32 11.08 -8.28 4.35
N PRO A 33 11.94 -8.41 3.31
CA PRO A 33 13.36 -8.63 3.50
C PRO A 33 14.03 -7.39 4.11
N ALA A 34 15.05 -7.60 4.95
CA ALA A 34 15.75 -6.54 5.67
C ALA A 34 16.56 -5.59 4.76
N ASP A 35 16.87 -6.05 3.55
CA ASP A 35 17.64 -5.38 2.51
C ASP A 35 16.78 -4.90 1.34
N LEU A 36 15.46 -4.75 1.54
CA LEU A 36 14.51 -4.29 0.53
C LEU A 36 15.01 -2.98 -0.14
N PRO A 37 15.23 -2.95 -1.46
CA PRO A 37 15.91 -1.83 -2.13
C PRO A 37 15.00 -0.62 -2.41
N MET A 38 13.76 -0.60 -1.92
CA MET A 38 12.77 0.45 -2.17
C MET A 38 11.99 0.83 -0.90
N PRO A 39 11.36 2.02 -0.86
CA PRO A 39 10.41 2.39 0.19
C PRO A 39 9.07 1.63 0.06
N VAL A 40 8.42 1.44 1.21
CA VAL A 40 7.04 0.93 1.32
C VAL A 40 6.17 1.99 1.99
N LEU A 41 5.06 2.37 1.36
CA LEU A 41 4.11 3.35 1.87
C LEU A 41 2.78 2.68 2.16
N VAL A 42 2.20 2.93 3.34
CA VAL A 42 1.05 2.19 3.82
C VAL A 42 -0.06 3.15 4.26
N VAL A 43 -1.27 2.91 3.75
CA VAL A 43 -2.51 3.46 4.29
C VAL A 43 -3.32 2.34 4.93
N LEU A 44 -3.63 2.52 6.21
CA LEU A 44 -4.72 1.81 6.88
C LEU A 44 -5.80 2.84 7.22
N HIS A 45 -7.08 2.54 6.97
CA HIS A 45 -8.16 3.39 7.47
C HIS A 45 -8.13 3.46 9.00
N LEU A 46 -7.95 4.67 9.52
CA LEU A 46 -7.86 4.96 10.95
C LEU A 46 -8.92 5.98 11.37
N PRO A 47 -9.45 5.91 12.61
CA PRO A 47 -10.25 6.98 13.18
C PRO A 47 -9.45 8.29 13.24
N ARG A 48 -10.06 9.39 12.79
CA ARG A 48 -9.41 10.71 12.68
C ARG A 48 -9.14 11.38 14.02
N ASP A 49 -9.89 11.01 15.05
CA ASP A 49 -9.92 11.63 16.37
C ASP A 49 -9.02 10.92 17.39
N ARG A 50 -8.14 10.01 16.94
CA ARG A 50 -7.31 9.18 17.82
C ARG A 50 -5.87 9.15 17.38
N THR A 51 -4.98 9.14 18.36
CA THR A 51 -3.58 8.79 18.15
C THR A 51 -3.46 7.35 17.67
N SER A 52 -2.57 7.11 16.73
CA SER A 52 -2.29 5.77 16.21
C SER A 52 -0.98 5.25 16.79
N HIS A 53 -0.99 4.00 17.26
CA HIS A 53 0.22 3.25 17.62
C HIS A 53 0.57 2.20 16.54
N LEU A 54 0.03 2.36 15.33
CA LEU A 54 0.17 1.37 14.27
C LEU A 54 1.62 1.19 13.85
N ALA A 55 2.38 2.30 13.69
CA ALA A 55 3.79 2.23 13.32
C ALA A 55 4.61 1.45 14.37
N GLU A 56 4.44 1.75 15.65
CA GLU A 56 5.10 1.04 16.76
C GLU A 56 4.75 -0.45 16.79
N LEU A 57 3.48 -0.78 16.58
CA LEU A 57 3.01 -2.16 16.53
C LEU A 57 3.64 -2.95 15.37
N MET A 58 3.77 -2.32 14.20
CA MET A 58 4.36 -2.95 13.01
C MET A 58 5.89 -3.02 13.10
N ASP A 59 6.55 -2.00 13.63
CA ASP A 59 8.02 -1.94 13.82
C ASP A 59 8.52 -3.13 14.64
N ALA A 60 7.78 -3.52 15.68
CA ALA A 60 8.12 -4.66 16.54
C ALA A 60 8.18 -6.02 15.81
N ARG A 61 7.67 -6.12 14.58
CA ARG A 61 7.56 -7.38 13.80
C ARG A 61 8.10 -7.28 12.37
N CYS A 62 8.60 -6.11 11.97
CA CYS A 62 9.15 -5.87 10.64
C CYS A 62 10.68 -5.83 10.73
N ALA A 63 11.37 -6.37 9.73
CA ALA A 63 12.84 -6.28 9.65
C ALA A 63 13.31 -4.86 9.26
N LEU A 64 12.44 -4.10 8.59
CA LEU A 64 12.67 -2.71 8.20
C LEU A 64 12.12 -1.76 9.27
N PRO A 65 12.74 -0.59 9.48
CA PRO A 65 12.18 0.44 10.34
C PRO A 65 10.81 0.89 9.82
N VAL A 66 9.82 0.89 10.72
CA VAL A 66 8.44 1.33 10.44
C VAL A 66 8.15 2.62 11.18
N ARG A 67 7.77 3.67 10.48
CA ARG A 67 7.52 5.00 11.06
C ARG A 67 6.20 5.58 10.56
N GLU A 68 5.56 6.39 11.38
CA GLU A 68 4.50 7.27 10.91
C GLU A 68 5.10 8.36 10.02
N ALA A 69 4.35 8.82 9.01
CA ALA A 69 4.84 9.80 8.05
C ALA A 69 4.89 11.22 8.63
N ASP A 70 5.99 11.93 8.42
CA ASP A 70 6.09 13.37 8.56
C ASP A 70 5.92 14.08 7.20
N ASP A 71 5.37 15.30 7.22
CA ASP A 71 5.24 16.09 5.98
C ASP A 71 6.61 16.45 5.40
N LYS A 72 6.72 16.40 4.07
CA LYS A 72 7.96 16.64 3.31
C LYS A 72 9.12 15.71 3.67
N GLN A 73 8.87 14.60 4.35
CA GLN A 73 9.94 13.67 4.68
C GLN A 73 10.51 13.01 3.41
N PRO A 74 11.83 12.75 3.36
CA PRO A 74 12.43 12.06 2.23
C PRO A 74 11.96 10.61 2.09
N LEU A 75 11.79 10.15 0.85
CA LEU A 75 11.60 8.74 0.53
C LEU A 75 12.92 7.98 0.70
N ARG A 76 12.92 6.95 1.55
CA ARG A 76 14.12 6.15 1.84
C ARG A 76 13.89 4.67 1.54
N ALA A 77 14.79 4.10 0.74
CA ALA A 77 14.84 2.65 0.54
C ALA A 77 14.98 1.91 1.88
N GLY A 78 14.41 0.71 1.97
CA GLY A 78 14.47 -0.10 3.18
C GLY A 78 13.72 0.53 4.36
N THR A 79 12.65 1.27 4.10
CA THR A 79 11.78 1.83 5.15
C THR A 79 10.31 1.58 4.86
N VAL A 80 9.51 1.47 5.91
CA VAL A 80 8.05 1.43 5.83
C VAL A 80 7.51 2.71 6.46
N THR A 81 6.72 3.46 5.70
CA THR A 81 6.06 4.68 6.17
C THR A 81 4.56 4.47 6.21
N ILE A 82 3.92 4.80 7.34
CA ILE A 82 2.49 4.67 7.56
C ILE A 82 1.84 6.05 7.58
N ALA A 83 0.73 6.21 6.87
CA ALA A 83 -0.06 7.44 6.88
C ALA A 83 -0.60 7.74 8.29
N PRO A 84 -0.41 8.97 8.81
CA PRO A 84 -0.98 9.36 10.09
C PRO A 84 -2.50 9.52 10.00
N PRO A 85 -3.23 9.40 11.14
CA PRO A 85 -4.64 9.78 11.21
C PRO A 85 -4.87 11.21 10.75
N ASP A 86 -6.01 11.44 10.09
CA ASP A 86 -6.48 12.76 9.66
C ASP A 86 -5.63 13.49 8.60
N TYR A 87 -4.70 12.80 7.94
CA TYR A 87 -4.03 13.29 6.73
C TYR A 87 -4.06 12.26 5.60
N HIS A 88 -4.16 12.71 4.35
CA HIS A 88 -3.84 11.87 3.20
C HIS A 88 -2.32 11.82 3.04
N LEU A 89 -1.76 10.62 2.96
CA LEU A 89 -0.36 10.43 2.59
C LEU A 89 -0.25 10.44 1.07
N LEU A 90 0.61 11.29 0.52
CA LEU A 90 0.85 11.44 -0.90
C LEU A 90 2.33 11.26 -1.22
N VAL A 91 2.62 10.83 -2.45
CA VAL A 91 3.94 10.93 -3.04
C VAL A 91 4.01 12.24 -3.81
N GLU A 92 4.85 13.19 -3.38
CA GLU A 92 4.97 14.49 -4.04
C GLU A 92 5.96 14.44 -5.21
N THR A 93 7.11 13.78 -4.98
CA THR A 93 8.15 13.55 -5.99
C THR A 93 8.79 12.19 -5.77
N ARG A 94 9.76 11.81 -6.60
CA ARG A 94 10.56 10.59 -6.36
C ARG A 94 11.37 10.63 -5.06
N ASP A 95 11.55 11.82 -4.49
CA ASP A 95 12.41 12.04 -3.33
C ASP A 95 11.63 12.44 -2.08
N SER A 96 10.35 12.82 -2.17
CA SER A 96 9.57 13.38 -1.05
C SER A 96 8.13 12.89 -0.95
N LEU A 97 7.66 12.76 0.29
CA LEU A 97 6.26 12.58 0.65
C LEU A 97 5.59 13.92 0.94
N ALA A 98 4.26 13.95 0.93
CA ALA A 98 3.47 15.07 1.44
C ALA A 98 2.27 14.58 2.25
N LEU A 99 1.85 15.38 3.22
CA LEU A 99 0.61 15.21 3.95
C LEU A 99 -0.42 16.25 3.50
N SER A 100 -1.59 15.79 3.07
CA SER A 100 -2.69 16.67 2.66
C SER A 100 -3.87 16.60 3.65
N MET A 101 -4.50 17.76 3.87
CA MET A 101 -5.77 17.90 4.58
C MET A 101 -6.96 18.13 3.64
N ASP A 102 -6.85 17.71 2.38
CA ASP A 102 -7.96 17.72 1.44
C ASP A 102 -9.16 16.91 1.96
N ALA A 103 -10.31 17.12 1.31
CA ALA A 103 -11.57 16.53 1.75
C ALA A 103 -11.46 14.99 1.85
N PRO A 104 -12.02 14.37 2.90
CA PRO A 104 -12.01 12.92 3.05
C PRO A 104 -12.61 12.20 1.83
N VAL A 105 -11.98 11.10 1.41
CA VAL A 105 -12.51 10.21 0.37
C VAL A 105 -13.30 9.11 1.04
N LEU A 106 -14.56 8.93 0.63
CA LEU A 106 -15.50 7.97 1.27
C LEU A 106 -15.54 8.12 2.81
N PHE A 107 -15.52 9.37 3.29
CA PHE A 107 -15.48 9.74 4.71
C PHE A 107 -14.19 9.36 5.47
N SER A 108 -13.16 8.86 4.78
CA SER A 108 -11.87 8.45 5.37
C SER A 108 -10.76 9.45 5.09
N ARG A 109 -9.92 9.67 6.10
CA ARG A 109 -8.64 10.38 6.01
C ARG A 109 -7.71 9.83 7.10
N PRO A 110 -6.71 9.01 6.77
CA PRO A 110 -6.19 8.71 5.44
C PRO A 110 -7.15 7.87 4.57
N ALA A 111 -7.04 8.04 3.26
CA ALA A 111 -7.71 7.26 2.22
C ALA A 111 -6.66 6.64 1.30
N ILE A 112 -7.01 5.52 0.66
CA ILE A 112 -6.09 4.72 -0.16
C ILE A 112 -5.90 5.33 -1.54
N ASP A 113 -7.00 5.76 -2.17
CA ASP A 113 -6.98 6.33 -3.52
C ASP A 113 -5.94 7.46 -3.68
N PRO A 114 -5.86 8.47 -2.80
CA PRO A 114 -4.88 9.56 -2.95
C PRO A 114 -3.41 9.10 -2.92
N LEU A 115 -3.08 8.12 -2.07
CA LEU A 115 -1.72 7.56 -2.05
C LEU A 115 -1.41 6.85 -3.37
N PHE A 116 -2.34 6.02 -3.84
CA PHE A 116 -2.13 5.20 -5.02
C PHE A 116 -2.06 6.06 -6.28
N GLU A 117 -2.93 7.06 -6.42
CA GLU A 117 -2.95 8.01 -7.54
C GLU A 117 -1.66 8.83 -7.59
N SER A 118 -1.27 9.48 -6.49
CA SER A 118 -0.05 10.28 -6.44
C SER A 118 1.22 9.45 -6.68
N ALA A 119 1.28 8.23 -6.15
CA ALA A 119 2.38 7.33 -6.42
C ALA A 119 2.42 6.88 -7.89
N ALA A 120 1.27 6.64 -8.52
CA ALA A 120 1.18 6.26 -9.92
C ALA A 120 1.73 7.36 -10.84
N ASP A 121 1.40 8.63 -10.55
CA ASP A 121 1.89 9.79 -11.29
C ASP A 121 3.42 9.93 -11.23
N VAL A 122 4.04 9.53 -10.12
CA VAL A 122 5.49 9.68 -9.88
C VAL A 122 6.31 8.47 -10.35
N PHE A 123 5.83 7.25 -10.08
CA PHE A 123 6.58 6.02 -10.30
C PHE A 123 6.14 5.23 -11.54
N ALA A 124 4.96 5.49 -12.08
CA ALA A 124 4.43 4.87 -13.30
C ALA A 124 4.63 3.34 -13.32
N GLU A 125 5.28 2.79 -14.36
CA GLU A 125 5.50 1.36 -14.53
C GLU A 125 6.39 0.72 -13.46
N ARG A 126 7.08 1.54 -12.66
CA ARG A 126 7.97 1.13 -11.56
C ARG A 126 7.26 1.10 -10.21
N LEU A 127 5.93 1.25 -10.18
CA LEU A 127 5.13 1.12 -8.97
C LEU A 127 4.53 -0.28 -8.82
N LEU A 128 4.59 -0.81 -7.59
CA LEU A 128 3.75 -1.93 -7.15
C LEU A 128 2.71 -1.42 -6.15
N ALA A 129 1.42 -1.58 -6.48
CA ALA A 129 0.32 -1.34 -5.57
C ALA A 129 -0.25 -2.66 -5.04
N ILE A 130 -0.49 -2.72 -3.73
CA ILE A 130 -1.05 -3.89 -3.06
C ILE A 130 -2.32 -3.46 -2.31
N LEU A 131 -3.48 -3.97 -2.73
CA LEU A 131 -4.75 -3.70 -2.06
C LEU A 131 -5.22 -4.93 -1.27
N LEU A 132 -5.45 -4.76 0.02
CA LEU A 132 -5.80 -5.82 0.96
C LEU A 132 -7.28 -5.72 1.38
N THR A 133 -7.68 -6.58 2.32
CA THR A 133 -8.98 -6.63 2.99
C THR A 133 -9.53 -5.26 3.40
N GLY A 134 -10.85 -5.07 3.22
CA GLY A 134 -11.54 -3.84 3.60
C GLY A 134 -13.04 -3.83 3.30
N ALA A 135 -13.75 -2.92 3.96
CA ALA A 135 -15.22 -2.82 3.96
C ALA A 135 -15.76 -1.59 3.20
N SER A 136 -15.01 -1.07 2.23
CA SER A 136 -15.43 0.06 1.39
C SER A 136 -14.95 -0.13 -0.05
N SER A 137 -15.19 0.83 -0.95
CA SER A 137 -14.65 0.82 -2.31
C SER A 137 -13.35 1.63 -2.48
N ASP A 138 -12.81 2.22 -1.40
CA ASP A 138 -11.55 2.98 -1.46
C ASP A 138 -10.39 2.09 -1.92
N GLY A 139 -9.49 2.65 -2.73
CA GLY A 139 -8.43 1.94 -3.42
C GLY A 139 -8.82 1.49 -4.82
N SER A 140 -10.11 1.52 -5.20
CA SER A 140 -10.54 1.11 -6.54
C SER A 140 -10.04 2.09 -7.61
N ALA A 141 -10.19 3.40 -7.38
CA ALA A 141 -9.75 4.43 -8.32
C ALA A 141 -8.22 4.52 -8.37
N GLY A 142 -7.57 4.38 -7.22
CA GLY A 142 -6.13 4.30 -7.09
C GLY A 142 -5.52 3.11 -7.84
N VAL A 143 -6.12 1.91 -7.72
CA VAL A 143 -5.68 0.75 -8.52
C VAL A 143 -5.87 1.03 -10.02
N ALA A 144 -6.98 1.64 -10.43
CA ALA A 144 -7.19 2.00 -11.83
C ALA A 144 -6.10 2.97 -12.33
N ALA A 145 -5.74 3.99 -11.55
CA ALA A 145 -4.68 4.93 -11.85
C ALA A 145 -3.31 4.25 -11.97
N VAL A 146 -2.94 3.40 -11.01
CA VAL A 146 -1.70 2.61 -11.03
C VAL A 146 -1.58 1.79 -12.31
N ARG A 147 -2.65 1.07 -12.67
CA ARG A 147 -2.66 0.24 -13.88
C ARG A 147 -2.64 1.08 -15.16
N ALA A 148 -3.35 2.21 -15.19
CA ALA A 148 -3.35 3.13 -16.33
C ALA A 148 -1.96 3.74 -16.58
N ALA A 149 -1.19 3.98 -15.51
CA ALA A 149 0.20 4.44 -15.58
C ALA A 149 1.22 3.32 -15.91
N GLY A 150 0.76 2.09 -16.13
CA GLY A 150 1.60 0.92 -16.45
C GLY A 150 2.21 0.21 -15.24
N GLY A 151 1.88 0.66 -14.03
CA GLY A 151 2.26 0.04 -12.77
C GLY A 151 1.64 -1.35 -12.58
N THR A 152 2.00 -2.02 -11.50
CA THR A 152 1.51 -3.38 -11.18
C THR A 152 0.57 -3.33 -9.99
N ALA A 153 -0.60 -3.98 -10.08
CA ALA A 153 -1.55 -4.11 -8.99
C ALA A 153 -1.71 -5.57 -8.54
N TRP A 154 -1.41 -5.85 -7.27
CA TRP A 154 -1.74 -7.08 -6.58
C TRP A 154 -2.93 -6.84 -5.65
N ILE A 155 -3.97 -7.65 -5.79
CA ILE A 155 -5.18 -7.54 -4.96
C ILE A 155 -5.34 -8.83 -4.16
N GLN A 156 -5.62 -8.68 -2.86
CA GLN A 156 -5.96 -9.83 -2.02
C GLN A 156 -7.19 -10.54 -2.58
N LEU A 157 -7.16 -11.86 -2.67
CA LEU A 157 -8.29 -12.67 -3.09
C LEU A 157 -9.49 -12.38 -2.17
N PRO A 158 -10.67 -11.97 -2.70
CA PRO A 158 -11.81 -11.59 -1.85
C PRO A 158 -12.21 -12.69 -0.85
N ASP A 159 -12.19 -13.96 -1.27
CA ASP A 159 -12.55 -15.10 -0.41
C ASP A 159 -11.54 -15.37 0.72
N ASP A 160 -10.32 -14.84 0.61
CA ASP A 160 -9.25 -14.91 1.63
C ASP A 160 -9.26 -13.67 2.55
N ALA A 161 -9.93 -12.59 2.14
CA ALA A 161 -10.00 -11.35 2.89
C ALA A 161 -10.97 -11.44 4.07
N ALA A 162 -10.59 -10.87 5.21
CA ALA A 162 -11.48 -10.76 6.37
C ALA A 162 -12.72 -9.90 6.07
N SER A 163 -12.59 -8.92 5.17
CA SER A 163 -13.68 -8.16 4.58
C SER A 163 -13.47 -8.10 3.06
N PRO A 164 -14.36 -8.72 2.27
CA PRO A 164 -14.13 -8.92 0.82
C PRO A 164 -14.49 -7.71 -0.03
N LEU A 165 -15.21 -6.72 0.50
CA LEU A 165 -15.85 -5.67 -0.30
C LEU A 165 -14.83 -4.81 -1.05
N MET A 166 -13.75 -4.40 -0.40
CA MET A 166 -12.71 -3.56 -1.00
C MET A 166 -11.94 -4.26 -2.12
N PRO A 167 -11.35 -5.46 -1.91
CA PRO A 167 -10.78 -6.22 -3.00
C PRO A 167 -11.75 -6.50 -4.15
N ALA A 168 -13.01 -6.88 -3.85
CA ALA A 168 -14.01 -7.17 -4.88
C ALA A 168 -14.37 -5.92 -5.70
N SER A 169 -14.51 -4.77 -5.04
CA SER A 169 -14.77 -3.48 -5.69
C SER A 169 -13.65 -3.11 -6.65
N ALA A 170 -12.39 -3.19 -6.20
CA ALA A 170 -11.24 -2.85 -7.04
C ALA A 170 -11.10 -3.80 -8.23
N LEU A 171 -11.34 -5.10 -8.06
CA LEU A 171 -11.34 -6.06 -9.17
C LEU A 171 -12.42 -5.76 -10.21
N ALA A 172 -13.64 -5.42 -9.77
CA ALA A 172 -14.74 -5.08 -10.66
C ALA A 172 -14.50 -3.76 -11.40
N HIS A 173 -13.88 -2.78 -10.73
CA HIS A 173 -13.63 -1.45 -11.27
C HIS A 173 -12.42 -1.40 -12.20
N ALA A 174 -11.30 -1.97 -11.75
CA ALA A 174 -9.99 -1.75 -12.33
C ALA A 174 -9.32 -3.04 -12.82
N GLY A 175 -9.73 -4.22 -12.36
CA GLY A 175 -8.98 -5.47 -12.54
C GLY A 175 -7.67 -5.52 -11.72
N ALA A 176 -6.81 -6.50 -11.99
CA ALA A 176 -5.52 -6.65 -11.32
C ALA A 176 -4.50 -7.38 -12.22
N ASP A 177 -3.22 -7.23 -11.91
CA ASP A 177 -2.14 -8.02 -12.52
C ASP A 177 -1.93 -9.35 -11.79
N ALA A 178 -2.29 -9.41 -10.50
CA ALA A 178 -2.41 -10.66 -9.75
C ALA A 178 -3.52 -10.59 -8.70
N VAL A 179 -4.28 -11.67 -8.56
CA VAL A 179 -5.23 -11.89 -7.46
C VAL A 179 -4.70 -13.03 -6.60
N LEU A 180 -4.40 -12.75 -5.35
CA LEU A 180 -3.55 -13.62 -4.52
C LEU A 180 -4.10 -13.74 -3.10
N THR A 181 -3.97 -14.90 -2.48
CA THR A 181 -4.16 -15.00 -1.02
C THR A 181 -3.10 -14.16 -0.30
N LEU A 182 -3.38 -13.72 0.93
CA LEU A 182 -2.43 -12.96 1.74
C LEU A 182 -1.08 -13.70 1.85
N GLN A 183 -1.11 -15.01 2.09
CA GLN A 183 0.10 -15.82 2.16
C GLN A 183 0.91 -15.81 0.84
N ALA A 184 0.23 -15.82 -0.30
CA ALA A 184 0.89 -15.75 -1.60
C ALA A 184 1.49 -14.37 -1.88
N ILE A 185 0.87 -13.29 -1.38
CA ILE A 185 1.44 -11.94 -1.41
C ILE A 185 2.72 -11.90 -0.58
N CYS A 186 2.67 -12.37 0.68
CA CYS A 186 3.84 -12.42 1.57
C CYS A 186 5.02 -13.16 0.91
N LYS A 187 4.77 -14.37 0.40
CA LYS A 187 5.82 -15.18 -0.25
C LYS A 187 6.43 -14.52 -1.49
N ARG A 188 5.66 -13.69 -2.21
CA ARG A 188 6.18 -12.96 -3.38
C ARG A 188 7.01 -11.75 -3.00
N LEU A 189 6.77 -11.15 -1.84
CA LEU A 189 7.57 -10.02 -1.34
C LEU A 189 8.96 -10.46 -0.86
N GLU A 190 9.08 -11.70 -0.35
CA GLU A 190 10.34 -12.28 0.13
C GLU A 190 11.45 -12.31 -0.92
N VAL A 191 11.13 -12.23 -2.21
CA VAL A 191 12.12 -12.31 -3.30
C VAL A 191 12.67 -10.95 -3.73
N PHE A 192 12.20 -9.84 -3.14
CA PHE A 192 12.68 -8.50 -3.47
C PHE A 192 13.97 -8.16 -2.72
N HIS A 193 15.07 -8.62 -3.29
CA HIS A 193 16.43 -8.27 -2.88
C HIS A 193 17.11 -7.39 -3.94
N PRO A 194 18.20 -6.67 -3.60
CA PRO A 194 18.98 -5.87 -4.55
C PRO A 194 19.48 -6.64 -5.78
#